data_AF-S8DUE5-F1
#
_entry.id   AF-S8DUE5-F1
#
_cell.length_a   1.000
_cell.length_b   1.000
_cell.length_c   1.000
_cell.angle_alpha   90.00
_cell.angle_beta   90.00
_cell.angle_gamma   90.00
#
_symmetry.space_group_name_H-M   'P 1'
#
loop_
_entity.id
_entity.type
_entity.pdbx_description
1 polymer ?
#
loop_
_entity_poly.entity_id
_entity_poly.type
_entity_poly.pdbx_seq_one_letter_code
_entity_poly.pdbx_strand_id
1 'polypeptide(L)'
;MAGATASTCGPVIASLMTLMEPQPIDLPSVDPLGTKRKLHPPFAFTVTTPHREELKPYLAVAEPFLTLPRHLVPSLQVAFKPPTMRYGWRAPLDFLLEYARKNRIRRKWGRDLSDYEKMSFALSALDKKCGSGMSSHHLRLRLTLIGWSERRTLIISMYTNYDLEKASSLPSEEEVERLQKALGMQEPPAWFLDNEAWKWTPW
;
A
#
# COMPACT_ATOMS: atom_id res chain seq x y z
N MET A 1 -39.49 -57.06 35.15
CA MET A 1 -39.83 -57.10 33.71
C MET A 1 -40.44 -55.76 33.34
N ALA A 2 -40.02 -55.22 32.18
CA ALA A 2 -40.36 -53.91 31.59
C ALA A 2 -39.87 -52.69 32.42
N GLY A 3 -38.98 -51.81 31.95
CA GLY A 3 -38.54 -51.49 30.60
C GLY A 3 -39.25 -50.22 30.11
N ALA A 4 -38.71 -49.04 30.41
CA ALA A 4 -39.11 -47.78 29.78
C ALA A 4 -37.90 -46.84 29.69
N THR A 5 -37.48 -46.61 28.45
CA THR A 5 -36.38 -45.75 28.01
C THR A 5 -36.87 -44.31 27.90
N ALA A 6 -36.24 -43.38 28.63
CA ALA A 6 -36.37 -41.95 28.39
C ALA A 6 -35.10 -41.44 27.72
N SER A 7 -35.17 -41.33 26.39
CA SER A 7 -34.24 -40.58 25.56
C SER A 7 -34.59 -39.10 25.68
N THR A 8 -33.65 -38.26 26.09
CA THR A 8 -33.84 -36.80 26.08
C THR A 8 -32.58 -36.14 25.53
N CYS A 9 -32.73 -35.71 24.28
CA CYS A 9 -32.16 -34.55 23.62
C CYS A 9 -30.82 -34.02 24.16
N GLY A 10 -29.76 -34.26 23.39
CA GLY A 10 -28.52 -33.50 23.51
C GLY A 10 -28.71 -32.04 23.05
N PRO A 11 -27.90 -31.10 23.57
CA PRO A 11 -27.89 -29.75 23.06
C PRO A 11 -27.13 -29.71 21.73
N VAL A 12 -27.90 -29.38 20.70
CA VAL A 12 -27.48 -28.97 19.37
C VAL A 12 -26.71 -27.65 19.47
N ILE A 13 -25.45 -27.69 19.04
CA ILE A 13 -24.71 -26.64 18.33
C ILE A 13 -24.92 -25.21 18.88
N ALA A 14 -24.19 -24.86 19.93
CA ALA A 14 -23.78 -23.46 20.17
C ALA A 14 -22.42 -23.24 19.49
N SER A 15 -22.41 -23.25 18.16
CA SER A 15 -21.21 -22.97 17.38
C SER A 15 -21.64 -22.30 16.07
N LEU A 16 -21.72 -20.97 16.09
CA LEU A 16 -21.71 -20.07 14.92
C LEU A 16 -22.10 -18.65 15.35
N MET A 17 -21.24 -17.99 16.12
CA MET A 17 -21.03 -16.53 16.10
C MET A 17 -19.77 -16.20 16.91
N THR A 18 -18.66 -16.91 16.64
CA THR A 18 -17.36 -16.27 16.84
C THR A 18 -17.33 -15.17 15.78
N LEU A 19 -17.73 -13.96 16.17
CA LEU A 19 -17.25 -12.74 15.52
C LEU A 19 -15.75 -12.98 15.37
N MET A 20 -15.30 -13.20 14.14
CA MET A 20 -13.89 -13.22 13.84
C MET A 20 -13.42 -11.82 14.21
N GLU A 21 -12.96 -11.66 15.45
CA GLU A 21 -12.16 -10.51 15.81
C GLU A 21 -11.05 -10.48 14.76
N PRO A 22 -10.95 -9.38 14.00
CA PRO A 22 -9.94 -9.29 12.96
C PRO A 22 -8.60 -9.54 13.63
N GLN A 23 -7.95 -10.64 13.26
CA GLN A 23 -6.65 -11.00 13.81
C GLN A 23 -5.73 -9.78 13.63
N PRO A 24 -5.02 -9.36 14.68
CA PRO A 24 -4.25 -8.13 14.61
C PRO A 24 -3.19 -8.30 13.52
N ILE A 25 -3.26 -7.40 12.54
CA ILE A 25 -2.23 -7.31 11.49
C ILE A 25 -0.91 -6.98 12.20
N ASP A 26 -0.03 -7.97 12.26
CA ASP A 26 1.32 -7.87 12.82
C ASP A 26 2.32 -7.91 11.67
N LEU A 27 2.45 -6.74 11.01
CA LEU A 27 3.40 -6.53 9.93
C LEU A 27 4.45 -5.51 10.39
N PRO A 28 5.74 -5.71 10.07
CA PRO A 28 6.80 -4.78 10.46
C PRO A 28 6.61 -3.38 9.84
N SER A 29 5.85 -3.28 8.75
CA SER A 29 5.50 -2.02 8.10
C SER A 29 4.32 -1.30 8.76
N VAL A 30 3.71 -1.82 9.83
CA VAL A 30 2.57 -1.21 10.54
C VAL A 30 2.96 -0.97 12.00
N ASP A 31 2.49 0.12 12.59
CA ASP A 31 2.75 0.42 14.00
C ASP A 31 2.29 -0.74 14.92
N PRO A 32 3.02 -1.05 16.01
CA PRO A 32 2.54 -2.00 17.02
C PRO A 32 1.20 -1.57 17.63
N LEU A 33 0.43 -2.54 18.14
CA LEU A 33 -0.82 -2.24 18.86
C LEU A 33 -0.56 -1.30 20.05
N GLY A 34 -1.49 -0.37 20.28
CA GLY A 34 -1.40 0.62 21.37
C GLY A 34 -0.48 1.82 21.07
N THR A 35 0.22 1.84 19.94
CA THR A 35 1.06 2.98 19.53
C THR A 35 0.20 4.23 19.33
N LYS A 36 0.49 5.30 20.09
CA LYS A 36 -0.17 6.60 19.97
C LYS A 36 0.75 7.56 19.22
N ARG A 37 0.34 7.98 18.01
CA ARG A 37 1.00 9.03 17.23
C ARG A 37 0.06 10.21 17.04
N LYS A 38 0.56 11.41 17.29
CA LYS A 38 -0.15 12.64 16.92
C LYS A 38 0.02 12.84 15.42
N LEU A 39 -1.07 12.74 14.68
CA LEU A 39 -1.09 12.98 13.24
C LEU A 39 -1.57 14.40 12.95
N HIS A 40 -1.06 14.98 11.87
CA HIS A 40 -1.52 16.25 11.31
C HIS A 40 -2.34 15.99 10.04
N PRO A 41 -3.24 16.89 9.63
CA PRO A 41 -3.89 16.81 8.33
C PRO A 41 -2.86 16.67 7.19
N PRO A 42 -3.13 15.86 6.15
CA PRO A 42 -4.36 15.10 5.92
C PRO A 42 -4.39 13.73 6.63
N PHE A 43 -3.36 13.36 7.38
CA PHE A 43 -3.25 12.05 8.03
C PHE A 43 -4.15 11.92 9.27
N ALA A 44 -4.48 13.03 9.94
CA ALA A 44 -5.52 13.05 10.96
C ALA A 44 -6.89 13.35 10.35
N PHE A 45 -7.92 12.65 10.83
CA PHE A 45 -9.29 12.95 10.46
C PHE A 45 -9.67 14.36 10.92
N THR A 46 -10.34 15.09 10.05
CA THR A 46 -10.86 16.44 10.31
C THR A 46 -12.26 16.54 9.70
N VAL A 47 -13.17 17.23 10.40
CA VAL A 47 -14.54 17.44 9.92
C VAL A 47 -14.54 18.31 8.66
N THR A 48 -13.71 19.35 8.65
CA THR A 48 -13.49 20.20 7.49
C THR A 48 -12.41 19.59 6.62
N THR A 49 -12.73 19.31 5.36
CA THR A 49 -11.72 18.82 4.41
C THR A 49 -10.72 19.94 4.11
N PRO A 50 -9.42 19.77 4.41
CA PRO A 50 -8.41 20.79 4.12
C PRO A 50 -8.31 21.03 2.62
N HIS A 51 -7.98 22.25 2.20
CA HIS A 51 -7.72 22.50 0.79
C HIS A 51 -6.32 22.01 0.42
N ARG A 52 -6.16 21.46 -0.79
CA ARG A 52 -4.88 20.85 -1.20
C ARG A 52 -3.71 21.84 -1.16
N GLU A 53 -3.96 23.09 -1.53
CA GLU A 53 -2.94 24.16 -1.50
C GLU A 53 -2.48 24.52 -0.09
N GLU A 54 -3.36 24.41 0.92
CA GLU A 54 -3.01 24.67 2.33
C GLU A 54 -2.02 23.64 2.87
N LEU A 55 -2.10 22.41 2.37
CA LEU A 55 -1.23 21.31 2.77
C LEU A 55 0.11 21.31 2.05
N LYS A 56 0.22 22.04 0.93
CA LYS A 56 1.40 22.00 0.06
C LYS A 56 2.71 22.34 0.78
N PRO A 57 2.81 23.39 1.62
CA PRO A 57 4.05 23.69 2.34
C PRO A 57 4.45 22.57 3.30
N TYR A 58 3.47 21.99 4.00
CA TYR A 58 3.70 20.88 4.93
C TYR A 58 4.14 19.61 4.20
N LEU A 59 3.43 19.23 3.14
CA LEU A 59 3.71 18.00 2.38
C LEU A 59 5.00 18.09 1.54
N ALA A 60 5.46 19.30 1.21
CA ALA A 60 6.73 19.53 0.53
C ALA A 60 7.94 19.09 1.37
N VAL A 61 7.86 19.26 2.70
CA VAL A 61 8.94 18.90 3.65
C VAL A 61 8.65 17.64 4.45
N ALA A 62 7.43 17.10 4.37
CA ALA A 62 7.07 15.88 5.06
C ALA A 62 7.90 14.68 4.61
N GLU A 63 8.26 13.82 5.56
CA GLU A 63 8.88 12.54 5.30
C GLU A 63 7.82 11.42 5.18
N PRO A 64 8.06 10.39 4.37
CA PRO A 64 7.20 9.21 4.34
C PRO A 64 7.28 8.46 5.68
N PHE A 65 6.22 7.76 6.07
CA PHE A 65 6.25 6.98 7.30
C PHE A 65 6.99 5.67 7.10
N LEU A 66 7.96 5.35 7.95
CA LEU A 66 8.61 4.04 7.94
C LEU A 66 7.62 2.92 8.32
N THR A 67 6.75 3.19 9.30
CA THR A 67 5.69 2.30 9.75
C THR A 67 4.35 3.02 9.67
N LEU A 68 3.31 2.33 9.19
CA LEU A 68 1.97 2.89 9.00
C LEU A 68 1.28 3.13 10.35
N PRO A 69 0.87 4.37 10.66
CA PRO A 69 -0.01 4.62 11.79
C PRO A 69 -1.30 3.81 11.71
N ARG A 70 -1.67 3.08 12.77
CA ARG A 70 -2.86 2.19 12.76
C ARG A 70 -4.17 2.91 12.45
N HIS A 71 -4.29 4.20 12.74
CA HIS A 71 -5.46 5.01 12.38
C HIS A 71 -5.66 5.16 10.86
N LEU A 72 -4.60 4.91 10.07
CA LEU A 72 -4.65 4.89 8.62
C LEU A 72 -4.88 3.49 8.05
N VAL A 73 -4.96 2.45 8.88
CA VAL A 73 -5.43 1.13 8.43
C VAL A 73 -6.95 1.23 8.26
N PRO A 74 -7.50 0.94 7.06
CA PRO A 74 -8.93 1.05 6.84
C PRO A 74 -9.71 0.10 7.74
N SER A 75 -10.88 0.55 8.20
CA SER A 75 -11.81 -0.27 8.98
C SER A 75 -13.24 0.05 8.58
N LEU A 76 -14.00 -0.98 8.22
CA LEU A 76 -15.42 -0.84 7.87
C LEU A 76 -16.30 -0.46 9.07
N GLN A 77 -15.75 -0.45 10.29
CA GLN A 77 -16.47 -0.06 11.51
C GLN A 77 -16.58 1.45 11.70
N VAL A 78 -15.80 2.25 10.96
CA VAL A 78 -15.84 3.73 11.02
C VAL A 78 -16.56 4.28 9.80
N ALA A 79 -17.18 5.45 9.90
CA ALA A 79 -17.97 6.03 8.79
C ALA A 79 -17.12 6.62 7.63
N PHE A 80 -15.83 6.87 7.89
CA PHE A 80 -14.92 7.49 6.93
C PHE A 80 -13.73 6.59 6.65
N LYS A 81 -13.38 6.48 5.36
CA LYS A 81 -12.17 5.81 4.91
C LYS A 81 -10.96 6.77 5.00
N PRO A 82 -9.81 6.29 5.49
CA PRO A 82 -8.59 7.09 5.58
C PRO A 82 -8.05 7.45 4.19
N PRO A 83 -7.08 8.38 4.09
CA PRO A 83 -6.29 8.53 2.88
C PRO A 83 -5.65 7.20 2.45
N THR A 84 -5.47 7.02 1.14
CA THR A 84 -4.69 5.91 0.60
C THR A 84 -3.21 6.18 0.83
N MET A 85 -2.59 5.26 1.56
CA MET A 85 -1.16 5.21 1.78
C MET A 85 -0.59 4.10 0.90
N ARG A 86 0.53 4.36 0.23
CA ARG A 86 1.22 3.42 -0.66
C ARG A 86 2.55 3.02 -0.07
N TYR A 87 2.79 1.73 0.05
CA TYR A 87 4.07 1.20 0.50
C TYR A 87 5.00 0.99 -0.69
N GLY A 88 6.23 1.49 -0.60
CA GLY A 88 7.16 1.46 -1.73
C GLY A 88 8.38 2.35 -1.56
N TRP A 89 8.98 2.73 -2.69
CA TRP A 89 10.17 3.60 -2.74
C TRP A 89 9.96 4.80 -3.65
N ARG A 90 10.75 5.86 -3.44
CA ARG A 90 10.91 6.89 -4.47
C ARG A 90 11.46 6.25 -5.74
N ALA A 91 10.85 6.53 -6.87
CA ALA A 91 11.21 5.90 -8.13
C ALA A 91 12.56 6.45 -8.65
N PRO A 92 13.57 5.60 -8.93
CA PRO A 92 14.83 6.05 -9.51
C PRO A 92 14.64 6.30 -11.01
N LEU A 93 14.12 7.48 -11.36
CA LEU A 93 13.62 7.80 -12.71
C LEU A 93 14.69 7.61 -13.79
N ASP A 94 15.89 8.16 -13.56
CA ASP A 94 17.00 8.07 -14.50
C ASP A 94 17.42 6.63 -14.75
N PHE A 95 17.45 5.81 -13.69
CA PHE A 95 17.73 4.38 -13.81
C PHE A 95 16.67 3.67 -14.65
N LEU A 96 15.38 3.92 -14.40
CA LEU A 96 14.28 3.27 -15.14
C LEU A 96 14.27 3.69 -16.62
N LEU A 97 14.51 4.96 -16.91
CA LEU A 97 14.62 5.47 -18.28
C LEU A 97 15.85 4.89 -19.00
N GLU A 98 16.99 4.83 -18.32
CA GLU A 98 18.20 4.24 -18.87
C GLU A 98 18.01 2.74 -19.12
N TYR A 99 17.36 2.04 -18.20
CA TYR A 99 16.99 0.63 -18.38
C TYR A 99 16.07 0.46 -19.59
N ALA A 100 15.05 1.31 -19.73
CA ALA A 100 14.14 1.29 -20.89
C ALA A 100 14.92 1.46 -22.20
N ARG A 101 15.85 2.41 -22.24
CA ARG A 101 16.72 2.68 -23.40
C ARG A 101 17.58 1.46 -23.75
N LYS A 102 18.29 0.89 -22.77
CA LYS A 102 19.15 -0.29 -22.94
C LYS A 102 18.38 -1.52 -23.43
N ASN A 103 17.15 -1.71 -22.95
CA ASN A 103 16.31 -2.85 -23.32
C ASN A 103 15.37 -2.55 -24.51
N ARG A 104 15.61 -1.46 -25.25
CA ARG A 104 14.83 -1.05 -26.45
C ARG A 104 13.32 -0.91 -26.20
N ILE A 105 12.93 -0.57 -24.98
CA ILE A 105 11.55 -0.25 -24.60
C ILE A 105 11.23 1.15 -25.14
N ARG A 106 10.71 1.22 -26.37
CA ARG A 106 10.45 2.48 -27.06
C ARG A 106 9.06 2.57 -27.67
N ARG A 107 8.52 1.46 -28.14
CA ARG A 107 7.24 1.41 -28.87
C ARG A 107 6.36 0.30 -28.35
N LYS A 108 5.05 0.51 -28.46
CA LYS A 108 4.04 -0.53 -28.28
C LYS A 108 2.96 -0.32 -29.33
N TRP A 109 2.60 -1.37 -30.07
CA TRP A 109 1.59 -1.29 -31.13
C TRP A 109 1.85 -0.16 -32.15
N GLY A 110 3.11 0.04 -32.54
CA GLY A 110 3.49 1.05 -33.54
C GLY A 110 3.58 2.50 -33.04
N ARG A 111 3.07 2.84 -31.85
CA ARG A 111 3.23 4.19 -31.27
C ARG A 111 4.47 4.30 -30.38
N ASP A 112 5.05 5.49 -30.34
CA ASP A 112 6.09 5.83 -29.38
C ASP A 112 5.51 5.94 -27.96
N LEU A 113 6.28 5.43 -27.00
CA LEU A 113 5.92 5.47 -25.59
C LEU A 113 6.34 6.80 -24.97
N SER A 114 5.48 7.35 -24.10
CA SER A 114 5.87 8.43 -23.19
C SER A 114 6.92 7.94 -22.19
N ASP A 115 7.63 8.87 -21.55
CA ASP A 115 8.66 8.51 -20.56
C ASP A 115 8.06 7.77 -19.36
N TYR A 116 6.87 8.16 -18.91
CA TYR A 116 6.14 7.43 -17.88
C TYR A 116 5.88 5.96 -18.29
N GLU A 117 5.43 5.74 -19.53
CA GLU A 117 5.18 4.38 -20.02
C GLU A 117 6.48 3.58 -20.16
N LYS A 118 7.55 4.19 -20.68
CA LYS A 118 8.87 3.55 -20.74
C LYS A 118 9.33 3.10 -19.36
N MET A 119 9.21 3.97 -18.35
CA MET A 119 9.55 3.63 -16.96
C MET A 119 8.66 2.52 -16.40
N SER A 120 7.35 2.57 -16.66
CA SER A 120 6.43 1.52 -16.21
C SER A 120 6.74 0.17 -16.84
N PHE A 121 7.05 0.13 -18.13
CA PHE A 121 7.45 -1.10 -18.83
C PHE A 121 8.84 -1.58 -18.37
N ALA A 122 9.78 -0.67 -18.12
CA ALA A 122 11.09 -1.01 -17.57
C ALA A 122 10.96 -1.65 -16.20
N LEU A 123 10.12 -1.10 -15.32
CA LEU A 123 9.84 -1.67 -14.01
C LEU A 123 9.26 -3.09 -14.11
N SER A 124 8.25 -3.29 -14.98
CA SER A 124 7.68 -4.62 -15.21
C SER A 124 8.68 -5.61 -15.84
N ALA A 125 9.58 -5.15 -16.71
CA ALA A 125 10.61 -5.99 -17.30
C ALA A 125 11.70 -6.36 -16.26
N LEU A 126 12.05 -5.42 -15.39
CA LEU A 126 13.00 -5.62 -14.30
C LEU A 126 12.48 -6.63 -13.29
N ASP A 127 11.22 -6.49 -12.86
CA ASP A 127 10.52 -7.42 -11.96
C ASP A 127 10.52 -8.86 -12.51
N LYS A 128 10.15 -9.02 -13.79
CA LYS A 128 10.26 -10.32 -14.47
C LYS A 128 11.68 -10.87 -14.51
N LYS A 129 12.67 -9.99 -14.68
CA LYS A 129 14.08 -10.39 -14.78
C LYS A 129 14.68 -10.80 -13.43
N CYS A 130 14.33 -10.12 -12.34
CA CYS A 130 14.79 -10.51 -10.99
C CYS A 130 13.96 -11.66 -10.40
N GLY A 131 12.91 -12.07 -11.09
CA GLY A 131 12.08 -13.22 -10.72
C GLY A 131 11.26 -12.98 -9.46
N SER A 132 11.10 -11.72 -9.02
CA SER A 132 10.30 -11.36 -7.85
C SER A 132 8.88 -11.91 -7.97
N GLY A 133 8.34 -12.06 -9.18
CA GLY A 133 7.04 -12.69 -9.37
C GLY A 133 5.89 -11.85 -8.81
N MET A 134 6.15 -10.58 -8.47
CA MET A 134 5.10 -9.68 -8.01
C MET A 134 4.06 -9.55 -9.11
N SER A 135 2.80 -9.71 -8.73
CA SER A 135 1.69 -9.48 -9.64
C SER A 135 1.82 -8.08 -10.25
N SER A 136 1.59 -7.96 -11.56
CA SER A 136 1.51 -6.66 -12.25
C SER A 136 0.47 -5.70 -11.63
N HIS A 137 -0.43 -6.23 -10.79
CA HIS A 137 -1.38 -5.43 -10.04
C HIS A 137 -0.76 -4.72 -8.83
N HIS A 138 0.26 -5.31 -8.21
CA HIS A 138 0.96 -4.79 -7.03
C HIS A 138 2.00 -3.75 -7.41
N LEU A 139 2.85 -4.05 -8.38
CA LEU A 139 3.99 -3.19 -8.72
C LEU A 139 3.62 -2.10 -9.74
N ARG A 140 3.51 -0.84 -9.29
CA ARG A 140 3.10 0.30 -10.14
C ARG A 140 3.86 1.58 -9.85
N LEU A 141 4.11 2.38 -10.88
CA LEU A 141 4.50 3.77 -10.71
C LEU A 141 3.28 4.61 -10.31
N ARG A 142 3.43 5.43 -9.26
CA ARG A 142 2.36 6.28 -8.72
C ARG A 142 2.90 7.63 -8.32
N LEU A 143 2.05 8.64 -8.41
CA LEU A 143 2.35 9.97 -7.87
C LEU A 143 2.10 9.99 -6.37
N THR A 144 2.97 10.68 -5.64
CA THR A 144 2.79 10.96 -4.21
C THR A 144 2.72 12.45 -3.95
N LEU A 145 2.03 12.84 -2.86
CA LEU A 145 2.07 14.21 -2.34
C LEU A 145 3.24 14.45 -1.37
N ILE A 146 3.93 13.41 -0.89
CA ILE A 146 5.03 13.57 0.05
C ILE A 146 6.30 13.95 -0.70
N GLY A 147 7.01 14.97 -0.22
CA GLY A 147 8.16 15.54 -0.93
C GLY A 147 7.72 16.26 -2.21
N TRP A 148 6.53 16.85 -2.19
CA TRP A 148 6.01 17.61 -3.33
C TRP A 148 6.78 18.92 -3.48
N SER A 149 7.77 18.93 -4.36
CA SER A 149 8.48 20.13 -4.83
C SER A 149 7.92 20.59 -6.18
N GLU A 150 8.57 21.54 -6.86
CA GLU A 150 8.16 21.95 -8.23
C GLU A 150 8.05 20.78 -9.22
N ARG A 151 8.74 19.67 -8.95
CA ARG A 151 8.60 18.43 -9.71
C ARG A 151 7.71 17.43 -8.99
N ARG A 152 6.79 16.84 -9.74
CA ARG A 152 5.95 15.73 -9.26
C ARG A 152 6.83 14.54 -8.88
N THR A 153 6.67 14.03 -7.67
CA THR A 153 7.41 12.87 -7.16
C THR A 153 6.68 11.58 -7.54
N LEU A 154 7.39 10.68 -8.23
CA LEU A 154 6.91 9.33 -8.51
C LEU A 154 7.51 8.35 -7.49
N ILE A 155 6.70 7.37 -7.14
CA ILE A 155 7.06 6.24 -6.31
C ILE A 155 6.81 4.93 -7.05
N ILE A 156 7.58 3.92 -6.73
CA ILE A 156 7.29 2.53 -7.03
C ILE A 156 6.43 2.02 -5.88
N SER A 157 5.12 1.89 -6.10
CA SER A 157 4.15 1.34 -5.17
C SER A 157 4.10 -0.17 -5.32
N MET A 158 4.09 -0.90 -4.21
CA MET A 158 3.91 -2.36 -4.18
C MET A 158 2.52 -2.75 -3.67
N TYR A 159 2.01 -2.06 -2.65
CA TYR A 159 0.65 -2.26 -2.14
C TYR A 159 0.19 -1.01 -1.41
N THR A 160 -1.04 -1.02 -0.92
CA THR A 160 -1.69 0.06 -0.20
C THR A 160 -2.14 -0.37 1.20
N ASN A 161 -2.48 0.60 2.04
CA ASN A 161 -3.08 0.33 3.36
C ASN A 161 -4.38 -0.49 3.27
N TYR A 162 -5.05 -0.51 2.12
CA TYR A 162 -6.26 -1.31 1.88
C TYR A 162 -5.97 -2.77 1.53
N ASP A 163 -4.75 -3.09 1.15
CA ASP A 163 -4.36 -4.47 0.82
C ASP A 163 -3.97 -5.26 2.09
N LEU A 164 -3.80 -4.56 3.23
CA LEU A 164 -3.31 -5.14 4.49
C LEU A 164 -4.25 -6.19 5.10
N GLU A 165 -5.56 -6.11 4.84
CA GLU A 165 -6.53 -7.12 5.31
C GLU A 165 -6.28 -8.49 4.68
N LYS A 166 -5.66 -8.53 3.50
CA LYS A 166 -5.36 -9.75 2.75
C LYS A 166 -3.87 -9.99 2.77
N ALA A 167 -3.33 -10.38 3.92
CA ALA A 167 -1.91 -10.67 4.08
C ALA A 167 -1.35 -11.63 3.01
N SER A 168 -2.14 -12.61 2.55
CA SER A 168 -1.78 -13.54 1.47
C SER A 168 -1.60 -12.90 0.09
N SER A 169 -2.07 -11.66 -0.09
CA SER A 169 -1.88 -10.89 -1.33
C SER A 169 -0.68 -9.94 -1.28
N LEU A 170 -0.07 -9.75 -0.11
CA LEU A 170 1.09 -8.88 0.02
C LEU A 170 2.34 -9.57 -0.57
N PRO A 171 3.25 -8.81 -1.20
CA PRO A 171 4.54 -9.35 -1.62
C PRO A 171 5.35 -9.85 -0.42
N SER A 172 6.07 -10.95 -0.58
CA SER A 172 6.95 -11.47 0.49
C SER A 172 8.19 -10.59 0.68
N GLU A 173 8.82 -10.65 1.85
CA GLU A 173 10.05 -9.89 2.12
C GLU A 173 11.16 -10.22 1.10
N GLU A 174 11.30 -11.49 0.73
CA GLU A 174 12.26 -11.93 -0.29
C GLU A 174 11.98 -11.33 -1.68
N GLU A 175 10.71 -11.12 -2.04
CA GLU A 175 10.34 -10.46 -3.30
C GLU A 175 10.70 -8.97 -3.26
N VAL A 176 10.41 -8.32 -2.13
CA VAL A 176 10.73 -6.91 -1.88
C VAL A 176 12.24 -6.67 -1.95
N GLU A 177 13.04 -7.50 -1.27
CA GLU A 177 14.50 -7.40 -1.25
C GLU A 177 15.14 -7.63 -2.63
N ARG A 178 14.67 -8.64 -3.38
CA ARG A 178 15.16 -8.91 -4.74
C ARG A 178 14.91 -7.72 -5.66
N LEU A 179 13.72 -7.13 -5.58
CA LEU A 179 13.37 -5.96 -6.37
C LEU A 179 14.18 -4.72 -5.94
N GLN A 180 14.36 -4.50 -4.64
CA GLN A 180 15.16 -3.41 -4.09
C GLN A 180 16.60 -3.47 -4.60
N LYS A 181 17.22 -4.65 -4.53
CA LYS A 181 18.57 -4.91 -5.06
C LYS A 181 18.65 -4.70 -6.57
N ALA A 182 17.65 -5.15 -7.32
CA ALA A 182 17.60 -4.98 -8.78
C ALA A 182 17.49 -3.51 -9.21
N LEU A 183 16.84 -2.68 -8.39
CA LEU A 183 16.73 -1.24 -8.58
C LEU A 183 17.94 -0.45 -8.06
N GLY A 184 18.88 -1.11 -7.36
CA GLY A 184 20.05 -0.47 -6.77
C GLY A 184 19.72 0.48 -5.62
N MET A 185 18.58 0.28 -4.94
CA MET A 185 18.13 1.14 -3.84
C MET A 185 18.73 0.67 -2.52
N GLN A 186 19.15 1.61 -1.68
CA GLN A 186 19.68 1.32 -0.35
C GLN A 186 18.66 1.60 0.77
N GLU A 187 17.75 2.54 0.53
CA GLU A 187 16.72 2.91 1.50
C GLU A 187 15.64 1.83 1.61
N PRO A 188 15.13 1.54 2.81
CA PRO A 188 13.99 0.65 2.98
C PRO A 188 12.73 1.26 2.37
N PRO A 189 11.73 0.44 2.01
CA PRO A 189 10.45 0.96 1.58
C PRO A 189 9.74 1.68 2.74
N ALA A 190 8.92 2.67 2.38
CA ALA A 190 8.17 3.49 3.31
C ALA A 190 6.75 3.77 2.78
N TRP A 191 5.92 4.40 3.60
CA TRP A 191 4.55 4.76 3.31
C TRP A 191 4.44 6.19 2.81
N PHE A 192 3.94 6.31 1.58
CA PHE A 192 3.74 7.55 0.87
C PHE A 192 2.25 7.87 0.73
N LEU A 193 1.89 9.15 0.84
CA LEU A 193 0.52 9.60 0.61
C LEU A 193 0.22 9.55 -0.90
N ASP A 194 -0.87 8.89 -1.30
CA ASP A 194 -1.34 8.87 -2.69
C ASP A 194 -1.72 10.27 -3.18
N ASN A 195 -1.52 10.56 -4.46
CA ASN A 195 -1.83 11.88 -5.05
C ASN A 195 -3.33 12.15 -5.26
N GLU A 196 -4.13 11.12 -5.50
CA GLU A 196 -5.55 11.21 -5.87
C GLU A 196 -6.44 11.00 -4.65
N ALA A 197 -6.19 9.92 -3.89
CA ALA A 197 -6.92 9.53 -2.69
C ALA A 197 -6.21 10.01 -1.41
N TRP A 198 -5.89 11.30 -1.35
CA TRP A 198 -5.06 11.88 -0.29
C TRP A 198 -5.80 12.34 0.97
N LYS A 199 -7.14 12.26 0.97
CA LYS A 199 -7.99 12.78 2.04
C LYS A 199 -8.97 11.74 2.55
N TRP A 200 -9.45 11.97 3.76
CA TRP A 200 -10.56 11.23 4.33
C TRP A 200 -11.82 11.43 3.48
N THR A 201 -12.56 10.35 3.25
CA THR A 201 -13.81 10.38 2.49
C THR A 201 -14.83 9.45 3.15
N PRO A 202 -16.14 9.63 2.96
CA PRO A 202 -17.12 8.61 3.35
C PRO A 202 -16.83 7.29 2.62
N TRP A 203 -17.20 6.16 3.22
CA TRP A 203 -17.07 4.85 2.59
C TRP A 203 -17.78 4.78 1.23
#